data_AF-F9G5B5-F1
#
_entry.id   AF-F9G5B5-F1
#
_cell.length_a   1.000
_cell.length_b   1.000
_cell.length_c   1.000
_cell.angle_alpha   90.00
_cell.angle_beta   90.00
_cell.angle_gamma   90.00
#
_symmetry.space_group_name_H-M   'P 1'
#
loop_
_entity.id
_entity.type
_entity.pdbx_description
1 polymer ?
#
loop_
_entity_poly.entity_id
_entity_poly.type
_entity_poly.pdbx_seq_one_letter_code
_entity_poly.pdbx_strand_id
1 'polypeptide(L)'
;MEHAIRTQTSRYYEGWLVCDDSQCGNRTRQMSVYGSRCLGPKGLARDCLGRMRYEYTEKAIYTQLLYFASLWDVDKAKAKATSTEMSRQDRENILALAEHNRVRFGNVKGIVDKYLDKCGRQWVAMDTLFTKLGFKPMA
;
A
#
# COMPACT_ATOMS: atom_id res chain seq x y z
N MET A 1 -10.35 7.56 11.17
CA MET A 1 -9.18 7.20 10.35
C MET A 1 -8.64 5.81 10.70
N GLU A 2 -8.26 5.58 11.96
CA GLU A 2 -7.66 4.31 12.39
C GLU A 2 -8.50 3.07 12.05
N HIS A 3 -9.82 3.14 12.22
CA HIS A 3 -10.74 2.07 11.81
C HIS A 3 -10.58 1.70 10.33
N ALA A 4 -10.52 2.69 9.43
CA ALA A 4 -10.35 2.45 8.00
C ALA A 4 -9.02 1.77 7.68
N ILE A 5 -7.94 2.15 8.37
CA ILE A 5 -6.62 1.50 8.24
C ILE A 5 -6.74 0.04 8.67
N ARG A 6 -7.31 -0.22 9.86
CA ARG A 6 -7.48 -1.58 10.39
C ARG A 6 -8.33 -2.46 9.47
N THR A 7 -9.36 -1.92 8.83
CA THR A 7 -10.16 -2.65 7.83
C THR A 7 -9.31 -3.07 6.63
N GLN A 8 -8.48 -2.18 6.09
CA GLN A 8 -7.58 -2.52 4.98
C GLN A 8 -6.49 -3.51 5.41
N THR A 9 -5.91 -3.33 6.60
CA THR A 9 -4.93 -4.25 7.17
C THR A 9 -5.52 -5.64 7.41
N SER A 10 -6.75 -5.73 7.93
CA SER A 10 -7.48 -6.99 8.08
C SER A 10 -7.66 -7.68 6.74
N ARG A 11 -8.12 -6.95 5.71
CA ARG A 11 -8.29 -7.48 4.36
C ARG A 11 -7.01 -8.05 3.77
N TYR A 12 -5.86 -7.44 4.08
CA TYR A 12 -4.55 -7.95 3.66
C TYR A 12 -4.19 -9.26 4.36
N TYR A 13 -4.37 -9.30 5.68
CA TYR A 13 -4.07 -10.50 6.48
C TYR A 13 -5.13 -11.62 6.37
N GLU A 14 -6.29 -11.36 5.77
CA GLU A 14 -7.22 -12.43 5.38
C GLU A 14 -6.56 -13.44 4.42
N GLY A 15 -5.55 -13.01 3.65
CA GLY A 15 -4.70 -13.90 2.86
C GLY A 15 -5.43 -14.57 1.69
N TRP A 16 -6.43 -13.90 1.11
CA TRP A 16 -7.13 -14.42 -0.06
C TRP A 16 -6.20 -14.58 -1.25
N LEU A 17 -6.26 -15.74 -1.86
CA LEU A 17 -5.53 -16.12 -3.07
C LEU A 17 -6.51 -16.33 -4.21
N VAL A 18 -6.14 -15.87 -5.40
CA VAL A 18 -6.91 -16.04 -6.64
C VAL A 18 -6.01 -16.66 -7.70
N CYS A 19 -6.54 -17.62 -8.44
CA CYS A 19 -5.88 -18.22 -9.60
C CYS A 19 -5.88 -17.24 -10.79
N ASP A 20 -4.76 -17.13 -11.50
CA ASP A 20 -4.63 -16.28 -12.69
C ASP A 20 -5.28 -16.85 -13.95
N ASP A 21 -5.55 -18.16 -13.98
CA ASP A 21 -6.24 -18.82 -15.08
C ASP A 21 -7.74 -18.48 -15.07
N SER A 22 -8.20 -17.82 -16.14
CA SER A 22 -9.56 -17.34 -16.30
C SER A 22 -10.60 -18.46 -16.35
N GLN A 23 -10.23 -19.68 -16.76
CA GLN A 23 -11.13 -20.83 -16.73
C GLN A 23 -11.28 -21.42 -15.32
N CYS A 24 -10.28 -21.22 -14.46
CA CYS A 24 -10.29 -21.72 -13.09
C CYS A 24 -10.94 -20.71 -12.13
N GLY A 25 -10.43 -19.48 -12.08
CA GLY A 25 -10.95 -18.41 -11.21
C GLY A 25 -11.01 -18.75 -9.72
N ASN A 26 -10.34 -19.81 -9.27
CA ASN A 26 -10.48 -20.31 -7.90
C ASN A 26 -10.01 -19.26 -6.89
N ARG A 27 -10.85 -18.97 -5.90
CA ARG A 27 -10.59 -18.02 -4.82
C ARG A 27 -10.61 -18.73 -3.48
N THR A 28 -9.46 -18.82 -2.82
CA THR A 28 -9.29 -19.58 -1.57
C THR A 28 -8.34 -18.90 -0.61
N ARG A 29 -8.41 -19.25 0.68
CA ARG A 29 -7.44 -18.85 1.71
C ARG A 29 -6.41 -19.96 1.98
N GLN A 30 -6.60 -21.14 1.39
CA GLN A 30 -5.68 -22.26 1.53
C GLN A 30 -4.54 -22.14 0.51
N MET A 31 -3.30 -22.14 1.00
CA MET A 31 -2.11 -22.14 0.17
C MET A 31 -1.61 -23.57 -0.01
N SER A 32 -1.22 -23.92 -1.24
CA SER A 32 -0.50 -25.18 -1.50
C SER A 32 0.87 -25.15 -0.82
N VAL A 33 1.42 -26.31 -0.44
CA VAL A 33 2.82 -26.43 0.03
C VAL A 33 3.82 -25.91 -1.04
N TYR A 34 3.45 -25.99 -2.32
CA TYR A 34 4.22 -25.44 -3.44
C TYR A 34 3.99 -23.93 -3.67
N GLY A 35 3.31 -23.23 -2.75
CA GLY A 35 3.11 -21.78 -2.67
C GLY A 35 2.25 -21.17 -3.78
N SER A 36 2.72 -21.30 -5.02
CA SER A 36 2.11 -20.71 -6.22
C SER A 36 1.19 -21.67 -6.98
N ARG A 37 1.20 -22.97 -6.67
CA ARG A 37 0.40 -23.97 -7.40
C ARG A 37 -1.09 -23.87 -7.01
N CYS A 38 -1.96 -23.74 -8.01
CA CYS A 38 -3.40 -23.79 -7.79
C CYS A 38 -3.87 -25.18 -7.33
N LEU A 39 -4.74 -25.21 -6.32
CA LEU A 39 -5.37 -26.46 -5.86
C LEU A 39 -6.51 -26.92 -6.78
N GLY A 40 -6.96 -26.06 -7.69
CA GLY A 40 -8.14 -26.27 -8.52
C GLY A 40 -9.45 -26.28 -7.72
N PRO A 41 -10.61 -26.35 -8.39
CA PRO A 41 -11.92 -26.31 -7.75
C PRO A 41 -12.19 -27.52 -6.83
N LYS A 42 -11.53 -28.66 -7.09
CA LYS A 42 -11.66 -29.88 -6.28
C LYS A 42 -10.62 -30.00 -5.16
N GLY A 43 -9.68 -29.05 -5.04
CA GLY A 43 -8.64 -29.07 -4.00
C GLY A 43 -7.49 -30.07 -4.22
N LEU A 44 -7.43 -30.76 -5.35
CA LEU A 44 -6.49 -31.86 -5.61
C LEU A 44 -5.18 -31.43 -6.32
N ALA A 45 -5.08 -30.17 -6.76
CA ALA A 45 -3.92 -29.60 -7.47
C ALA A 45 -3.53 -30.31 -8.77
N ARG A 46 -4.48 -30.99 -9.45
CA ARG A 46 -4.26 -31.73 -10.71
C ARG A 46 -4.83 -31.03 -11.95
N ASP A 47 -5.97 -30.39 -11.81
CA ASP A 47 -6.79 -29.97 -12.95
C ASP A 47 -6.50 -28.52 -13.42
N CYS A 48 -5.60 -27.79 -12.75
CA CYS A 48 -5.26 -26.41 -13.09
C CYS A 48 -3.74 -26.19 -13.00
N LEU A 49 -3.19 -25.56 -14.03
CA LEU A 49 -1.78 -25.17 -14.12
C LEU A 49 -1.56 -23.67 -13.84
N GLY A 50 -2.64 -22.95 -13.50
CA GLY A 50 -2.59 -21.55 -13.12
C GLY A 50 -1.81 -21.31 -11.83
N ARG A 51 -1.32 -20.08 -11.68
CA ARG A 51 -0.58 -19.61 -10.51
C ARG A 51 -1.50 -18.84 -9.58
N MET A 52 -1.45 -19.20 -8.30
CA MET A 52 -2.12 -18.46 -7.24
C MET A 52 -1.35 -17.18 -6.91
N ARG A 53 -2.07 -16.07 -6.77
CA ARG A 53 -1.54 -14.80 -6.28
C ARG A 53 -2.44 -14.25 -5.18
N TYR A 54 -1.87 -13.48 -4.27
CA TYR A 54 -2.68 -12.75 -3.30
C TYR A 54 -3.59 -11.76 -4.02
N GLU A 55 -4.89 -11.84 -3.72
CA GLU A 55 -5.90 -10.92 -4.24
C GLU A 55 -5.58 -9.48 -3.80
N TYR A 56 -5.29 -9.32 -2.51
CA TYR A 56 -4.85 -8.04 -1.97
C TYR A 56 -3.35 -8.08 -1.71
N THR A 57 -2.60 -7.52 -2.65
CA THR A 57 -1.12 -7.58 -2.64
C THR A 57 -0.53 -6.64 -1.60
N GLU A 58 0.69 -6.94 -1.17
CA GLU A 58 1.51 -6.05 -0.33
C GLU A 58 1.68 -4.65 -0.94
N LYS A 59 1.80 -4.56 -2.27
CA LYS A 59 1.86 -3.27 -2.98
C LYS A 59 0.54 -2.52 -2.82
N ALA A 60 -0.59 -3.20 -2.93
CA ALA A 60 -1.91 -2.57 -2.86
C ALA A 60 -2.18 -1.96 -1.47
N ILE A 61 -1.86 -2.68 -0.38
CA ILE A 61 -1.97 -2.11 0.97
C ILE A 61 -1.00 -0.93 1.18
N TYR A 62 0.25 -1.05 0.70
CA TYR A 62 1.21 0.05 0.80
C TYR A 62 0.73 1.30 0.05
N THR A 63 0.24 1.14 -1.19
CA THR A 63 -0.34 2.25 -1.95
C THR A 63 -1.57 2.84 -1.26
N GLN A 64 -2.41 2.02 -0.63
CA GLN A 64 -3.57 2.49 0.12
C GLN A 64 -3.16 3.34 1.35
N LEU A 65 -2.13 2.93 2.08
CA LEU A 65 -1.59 3.69 3.21
C LEU A 65 -0.94 5.01 2.75
N LEU A 66 -0.19 4.99 1.65
CA LEU A 66 0.37 6.22 1.06
C LEU A 66 -0.72 7.17 0.59
N TYR A 67 -1.80 6.66 -0.01
CA TYR A 67 -2.96 7.45 -0.37
C TYR A 67 -3.54 8.13 0.86
N PHE A 68 -3.78 7.36 1.93
CA PHE A 68 -4.25 7.89 3.20
C PHE A 68 -3.34 8.96 3.81
N ALA A 69 -2.03 8.78 3.81
CA ALA A 69 -1.09 9.79 4.30
C ALA A 69 -1.16 11.07 3.43
N SER A 70 -1.28 10.90 2.10
CA SER A 70 -1.30 12.03 1.16
C SER A 70 -2.54 12.92 1.28
N LEU A 71 -3.67 12.40 1.78
CA LEU A 71 -4.87 13.19 2.01
C LEU A 71 -4.70 14.25 3.11
N TRP A 72 -3.80 14.00 4.06
CA TRP A 72 -3.57 14.83 5.24
C TRP A 72 -2.26 15.61 5.17
N ASP A 73 -1.57 15.57 4.03
CA ASP A 73 -0.31 16.26 3.84
C ASP A 73 -0.52 17.70 3.36
N VAL A 74 -0.40 18.63 4.31
CA VAL A 74 -0.59 20.07 4.11
C VAL A 74 0.40 20.61 3.09
N ASP A 75 1.67 20.22 3.19
CA ASP A 75 2.74 20.78 2.37
C ASP A 75 2.59 20.30 0.91
N LYS A 76 2.19 19.02 0.74
CA LYS A 76 1.84 18.47 -0.57
C LYS A 76 0.60 19.15 -1.17
N ALA A 77 -0.42 19.45 -0.37
CA ALA A 77 -1.62 20.15 -0.84
C ALA A 77 -1.30 21.57 -1.32
N LYS A 78 -0.48 22.32 -0.57
CA LYS A 78 -0.04 23.67 -0.95
C LYS A 78 0.82 23.68 -2.21
N ALA A 79 1.76 22.75 -2.32
CA ALA A 79 2.58 22.58 -3.52
C ALA A 79 1.71 22.29 -4.75
N LYS A 80 0.73 21.39 -4.60
CA LYS A 80 -0.21 21.05 -5.69
C LYS A 80 -1.04 22.25 -6.12
N ALA A 81 -1.58 23.03 -5.17
CA ALA A 81 -2.36 24.23 -5.44
C ALA A 81 -1.56 25.34 -6.16
N THR A 82 -0.23 25.35 -6.01
CA THR A 82 0.64 26.29 -6.70
C THR A 82 1.00 25.80 -8.12
N SER A 83 1.10 24.49 -8.31
CA SER A 83 1.50 23.87 -9.58
C SER A 83 0.36 23.65 -10.58
N THR A 84 -0.89 23.58 -10.12
CA THR A 84 -2.06 23.32 -10.98
C THR A 84 -2.71 24.63 -11.39
N GLU A 85 -3.17 24.74 -12.64
CA GLU A 85 -4.00 25.87 -13.06
C GLU A 85 -5.35 25.83 -12.33
N MET A 86 -5.57 26.81 -11.47
CA MET A 86 -6.81 26.98 -10.69
C MET A 86 -7.12 28.47 -10.53
N SER A 87 -8.39 28.77 -10.22
CA SER A 87 -8.78 30.14 -9.89
C SER A 87 -7.94 30.68 -8.73
N ARG A 88 -7.56 31.96 -8.81
CA ARG A 88 -6.77 32.64 -7.77
C ARG A 88 -7.44 32.50 -6.41
N GLN A 89 -8.77 32.59 -6.37
CA GLN A 89 -9.55 32.50 -5.15
C GLN A 89 -9.51 31.11 -4.52
N ASP A 90 -9.59 30.05 -5.33
CA ASP A 90 -9.49 28.67 -4.83
C ASP A 90 -8.10 28.37 -4.27
N ARG A 91 -7.06 28.87 -4.94
CA ARG A 91 -5.68 28.73 -4.46
C ARG A 91 -5.47 29.42 -3.11
N GLU A 92 -5.93 30.66 -2.96
CA GLU A 92 -5.82 31.42 -1.71
C GLU A 92 -6.62 30.75 -0.58
N ASN A 93 -7.82 30.24 -0.89
CA ASN A 93 -8.64 29.47 0.05
C ASN A 93 -7.93 28.19 0.52
N ILE A 94 -7.32 27.43 -0.39
CA ILE A 94 -6.59 26.20 -0.04
C ILE A 94 -5.39 26.54 0.86
N LEU A 95 -4.60 27.57 0.52
CA LEU A 95 -3.43 27.97 1.31
C LEU A 95 -3.82 28.37 2.74
N ALA A 96 -4.89 29.16 2.88
CA ALA A 96 -5.39 29.60 4.18
C ALA A 96 -5.98 28.46 5.02
N LEU A 97 -6.87 27.65 4.42
CA LEU A 97 -7.53 26.53 5.11
C LEU A 97 -6.56 25.41 5.48
N ALA A 98 -5.57 25.15 4.64
CA ALA A 98 -4.56 24.12 4.91
C ALA A 98 -3.66 24.51 6.09
N GLU A 99 -3.29 25.80 6.21
CA GLU A 99 -2.49 26.26 7.36
C GLU A 99 -3.32 26.33 8.64
N HIS A 100 -4.55 26.84 8.57
CA HIS A 100 -5.46 26.86 9.71
C HIS A 100 -5.70 25.47 10.32
N ASN A 101 -5.78 24.44 9.48
CA ASN A 101 -6.01 23.06 9.92
C ASN A 101 -4.72 22.23 10.09
N ARG A 102 -3.53 22.85 10.04
CA ARG A 102 -2.24 22.14 10.02
C ARG A 102 -2.11 21.12 11.15
N VAL A 103 -2.45 21.51 12.37
CA VAL A 103 -2.37 20.63 13.55
C VAL A 103 -3.35 19.46 13.45
N ARG A 104 -4.59 19.71 13.00
CA ARG A 104 -5.62 18.67 12.88
C ARG A 104 -5.23 17.63 11.84
N PHE A 105 -4.75 18.07 10.68
CA PHE A 105 -4.26 17.17 9.63
C PHE A 105 -2.98 16.45 10.05
N GLY A 106 -2.06 17.13 10.73
CA GLY A 106 -0.85 16.52 11.30
C GLY A 106 -1.17 15.38 12.28
N ASN A 107 -2.16 15.54 13.15
CA ASN A 107 -2.59 14.50 14.08
C ASN A 107 -3.10 13.24 13.36
N VAL A 108 -3.90 13.41 12.31
CA VAL A 108 -4.43 12.29 11.53
C VAL A 108 -3.33 11.63 10.69
N LYS A 109 -2.47 12.44 10.06
CA LYS A 109 -1.30 11.96 9.31
C LYS A 109 -0.38 11.13 10.21
N GLY A 110 -0.10 11.59 11.43
CA GLY A 110 0.71 10.87 12.40
C GLY A 110 0.15 9.50 12.82
N ILE A 111 -1.17 9.28 12.73
CA ILE A 111 -1.75 7.94 12.88
C ILE A 111 -1.36 7.07 11.70
N VAL A 112 -1.50 7.55 10.46
CA VAL A 112 -1.15 6.80 9.25
C VAL A 112 0.35 6.48 9.21
N ASP A 113 1.19 7.46 9.54
CA ASP A 113 2.66 7.33 9.55
C ASP A 113 3.10 6.19 10.49
N LYS A 114 2.49 6.05 11.68
CA LYS A 114 2.75 4.93 12.59
C LYS A 114 2.43 3.54 12.01
N TYR A 115 1.49 3.44 11.08
CA TYR A 115 1.19 2.17 10.38
C TYR A 115 2.11 1.97 9.18
N LEU A 116 2.47 3.05 8.51
CA LEU A 116 3.45 3.08 7.43
C LEU A 116 4.83 2.61 7.93
N ASP A 117 5.28 3.07 9.11
CA ASP A 117 6.54 2.64 9.72
C ASP A 117 6.63 1.13 9.97
N LYS A 118 5.49 0.46 10.18
CA LYS A 118 5.39 -0.99 10.34
C LYS A 118 5.37 -1.74 9.00
N CYS A 119 5.15 -1.03 7.89
CA CYS A 119 5.08 -1.62 6.57
C CYS A 119 6.49 -1.85 6.02
N GLY A 120 6.90 -3.12 5.86
CA GLY A 120 8.22 -3.45 5.34
C GLY A 120 8.56 -2.86 3.96
N ARG A 121 7.54 -2.51 3.16
CA ARG A 121 7.73 -1.86 1.84
C ARG A 121 8.15 -0.39 1.92
N GLN A 122 8.05 0.25 3.07
CA GLN A 122 8.55 1.60 3.29
C GLN A 122 10.08 1.64 3.33
N TRP A 123 10.70 0.56 3.80
CA TRP A 123 12.13 0.51 4.10
C TRP A 123 12.89 -0.22 3.00
N VAL A 124 14.02 0.36 2.60
CA VAL A 124 14.96 -0.28 1.67
C VAL A 124 16.32 -0.29 2.35
N ALA A 125 16.78 -1.49 2.72
CA ALA A 125 18.10 -1.72 3.28
C ALA A 125 19.16 -1.60 2.17
N MET A 126 19.69 -0.39 1.96
CA MET A 126 20.61 -0.08 0.86
C MET A 126 21.91 -0.87 0.93
N ASP A 127 22.41 -1.12 2.14
CA ASP A 127 23.53 -2.00 2.42
C ASP A 127 23.33 -3.39 1.79
N THR A 128 22.21 -4.04 2.09
CA THR A 128 21.89 -5.38 1.55
C THR A 128 21.68 -5.37 0.04
N LEU A 129 21.11 -4.29 -0.51
CA LEU A 129 20.84 -4.14 -1.93
C LEU A 129 22.13 -4.02 -2.75
N PHE A 130 23.11 -3.27 -2.25
CA PHE A 130 24.36 -2.95 -2.94
C PHE A 130 25.55 -3.81 -2.53
N THR A 131 25.37 -4.75 -1.59
CA THR A 131 26.42 -5.68 -1.14
C THR A 131 27.07 -6.43 -2.32
N LYS A 132 26.26 -6.88 -3.30
CA LYS A 132 26.76 -7.59 -4.49
C LYS A 132 27.47 -6.71 -5.52
N LEU A 133 27.36 -5.39 -5.38
CA LEU A 133 28.00 -4.40 -6.25
C LEU A 133 29.32 -3.86 -5.66
N GLY A 134 29.76 -4.38 -4.50
CA GLY A 134 31.07 -4.08 -3.93
C GLY A 134 31.18 -2.72 -3.22
N PHE A 135 30.06 -2.02 -3.02
CA PHE A 135 30.03 -0.81 -2.21
C PHE A 135 30.22 -1.17 -0.74
N LYS A 136 31.39 -0.86 -0.19
CA LYS A 136 31.62 -0.97 1.26
C LYS A 136 30.79 0.09 1.99
N PRO A 137 30.13 -0.24 3.10
CA PRO A 137 29.54 0.79 3.95
C PRO A 137 30.65 1.73 4.40
N MET A 138 30.44 3.05 4.21
CA MET A 138 31.31 4.04 4.82
C MET A 138 31.08 3.96 6.32
N ALA A 139 32.15 3.63 7.05
CA ALA A 139 32.17 3.57 8.51
C ALA A 139 31.87 4.94 9.13
#